data_AF-A0A2G6JV68-F1
#
_entry.id   AF-A0A2G6JV68-F1
#
_cell.length_a   1.000
_cell.length_b   1.000
_cell.length_c   1.000
_cell.angle_alpha   90.00
_cell.angle_beta   90.00
_cell.angle_gamma   90.00
#
_symmetry.space_group_name_H-M   'P 1'
#
loop_
_entity.id
_entity.type
_entity.pdbx_description
1 polymer ?
#
loop_
_entity_poly.entity_id
_entity_poly.type
_entity_poly.pdbx_seq_one_letter_code
_entity_poly.pdbx_strand_id
1 'polypeptide(L)'
;MRIEIVSLVRGNPEPADGQHQRIIPHAAERAPLRDNAITAGWLVCAGHRAHPKIFPMRAATVTLLLSALVLAGCSQTAEIAPPDEPDLEGSELNVVTAFYPLSFTTQQVAGDLLLVEPLVEPDALPRDTELGEREKALVEGADIVVTLNGYLPALDQLTEGRDNVIDVAQAARLAPRQGVAAPQTSTASPSVSAPEPPTETGSTDTQQVDPYFWLDPIRLAQAGTFIAEQLGEVDPDNATRYEANAQQLAATLEQVDNNYRLQLSGCESTNLVTTQPSFGYLADRYGFTPVPVQLPAADAGPEDPAVRRINDFVTTNAVTTIYAPPGTTQAQLAPLTEHVDVSVGTLDPMTAVLGDSPGRGYDDIVQANLQVLKEGQRCAGADMPAQRSTSGTEEETAS
;
A
#
# COMPACT_ATOMS: atom_id res chain seq x y z
N MET A 1 14.97 33.25 -58.23
CA MET A 1 16.42 33.38 -57.99
C MET A 1 16.90 32.03 -57.45
N ARG A 2 17.84 31.40 -58.16
CA ARG A 2 18.46 30.10 -57.82
C ARG A 2 19.30 30.19 -56.54
N ILE A 3 19.65 29.01 -56.01
CA ILE A 3 20.82 28.58 -55.22
C ILE A 3 20.31 27.80 -53.99
N GLU A 4 20.81 26.64 -53.58
CA GLU A 4 21.54 25.50 -54.15
C GLU A 4 21.65 24.49 -53.00
N ILE A 5 21.66 23.19 -53.31
CA ILE A 5 21.88 22.09 -52.37
C ILE A 5 23.39 21.89 -52.21
N VAL A 6 23.90 21.76 -50.97
CA VAL A 6 25.19 21.11 -50.71
C VAL A 6 25.07 20.18 -49.49
N SER A 7 25.13 18.88 -49.76
CA SER A 7 25.46 17.82 -48.81
C SER A 7 26.93 17.89 -48.42
N LEU A 8 27.25 17.60 -47.16
CA LEU A 8 28.57 17.09 -46.77
C LEU A 8 28.42 16.02 -45.68
N VAL A 9 28.59 14.78 -46.12
CA VAL A 9 28.82 13.59 -45.31
C VAL A 9 30.34 13.46 -45.10
N ARG A 10 30.78 13.24 -43.85
CA ARG A 10 31.77 12.22 -43.42
C ARG A 10 32.33 12.55 -42.03
N GLY A 11 32.37 11.55 -41.17
CA GLY A 11 33.23 11.55 -39.98
C GLY A 11 32.79 10.56 -38.91
N ASN A 12 32.88 9.26 -39.19
CA ASN A 12 32.86 8.22 -38.16
C ASN A 12 34.23 8.19 -37.45
N PRO A 13 34.28 7.95 -36.14
CA PRO A 13 35.35 7.10 -35.61
C PRO A 13 34.78 5.91 -34.81
N GLU A 14 35.20 4.72 -35.22
CA GLU A 14 35.07 3.43 -34.54
C GLU A 14 36.23 3.24 -33.51
N PRO A 15 36.30 2.14 -32.74
CA PRO A 15 36.13 2.13 -31.29
C PRO A 15 37.47 1.97 -30.51
N ALA A 16 37.47 2.36 -29.24
CA ALA A 16 38.55 2.02 -28.31
C ALA A 16 38.21 0.76 -27.51
N ASP A 17 39.17 -0.15 -27.54
CA ASP A 17 39.18 -1.52 -27.07
C ASP A 17 39.35 -1.63 -25.54
N GLY A 18 38.71 -2.68 -25.01
CA GLY A 18 39.03 -3.47 -23.82
C GLY A 18 39.66 -2.84 -22.56
N GLN A 19 38.92 -2.90 -21.45
CA GLN A 19 39.39 -3.67 -20.28
C GLN A 19 38.23 -4.39 -19.60
N HIS A 20 38.26 -5.72 -19.70
CA HIS A 20 37.50 -6.65 -18.88
C HIS A 20 37.99 -6.58 -17.43
N GLN A 21 37.12 -6.15 -16.50
CA GLN A 21 37.22 -6.56 -15.11
C GLN A 21 36.02 -7.41 -14.75
N ARG A 22 36.29 -8.72 -14.67
CA ARG A 22 35.41 -9.73 -14.08
C ARG A 22 35.17 -9.36 -12.61
N ILE A 23 33.95 -8.98 -12.26
CA ILE A 23 33.50 -8.99 -10.88
C ILE A 23 32.87 -10.36 -10.63
N ILE A 24 33.52 -11.12 -9.75
CA ILE A 24 33.08 -12.41 -9.23
C ILE A 24 31.94 -12.13 -8.22
N PRO A 25 30.77 -12.78 -8.31
CA PRO A 25 29.80 -12.73 -7.23
C PRO A 25 30.30 -13.59 -6.07
N HIS A 26 30.55 -12.97 -4.92
CA HIS A 26 30.93 -13.67 -3.70
C HIS A 26 29.69 -14.39 -3.16
N ALA A 27 29.79 -15.71 -3.10
CA ALA A 27 28.79 -16.60 -2.55
C ALA A 27 28.64 -16.41 -1.03
N ALA A 28 27.38 -16.57 -0.62
CA ALA A 28 26.85 -16.80 0.72
C ALA A 28 27.82 -17.35 1.78
N GLU A 29 27.90 -16.65 2.92
CA GLU A 29 28.23 -17.26 4.21
C GLU A 29 27.03 -17.10 5.15
N ARG A 30 26.32 -18.20 5.36
CA ARG A 30 25.30 -18.37 6.41
C ARG A 30 26.01 -18.51 7.75
N ALA A 31 25.71 -17.63 8.70
CA ALA A 31 26.06 -17.81 10.11
C ALA A 31 25.05 -18.77 10.78
N PRO A 32 25.50 -19.63 11.72
CA PRO A 32 24.70 -20.71 12.27
C PRO A 32 23.70 -20.25 13.34
N LEU A 33 22.47 -20.74 13.22
CA LEU A 33 21.43 -20.70 14.26
C LEU A 33 21.92 -21.49 15.48
N ARG A 34 21.90 -20.86 16.65
CA ARG A 34 22.17 -21.50 17.93
C ARG A 34 20.90 -22.19 18.44
N ASP A 35 21.00 -23.50 18.61
CA ASP A 35 20.05 -24.35 19.32
C ASP A 35 19.89 -23.91 20.79
N ASN A 36 18.69 -23.49 21.18
CA ASN A 36 18.30 -23.42 22.58
C ASN A 36 17.66 -24.74 23.00
N ALA A 37 18.51 -25.64 23.52
CA ALA A 37 18.09 -26.85 24.20
C ALA A 37 17.41 -26.51 25.53
N ILE A 38 16.15 -26.93 25.67
CA ILE A 38 15.40 -26.94 26.92
C ILE A 38 16.06 -27.95 27.86
N THR A 39 16.67 -27.45 28.93
CA THR A 39 17.25 -28.25 30.01
C THR A 39 16.14 -28.56 31.04
N ALA A 40 15.78 -29.84 31.14
CA ALA A 40 14.93 -30.36 32.18
C ALA A 40 15.71 -30.44 33.51
N GLY A 41 15.42 -29.50 34.42
CA GLY A 41 15.93 -29.50 35.79
C GLY A 41 15.18 -30.50 36.65
N TRP A 42 15.90 -31.52 37.11
CA TRP A 42 15.50 -32.40 38.21
C TRP A 42 15.51 -31.62 39.53
N LEU A 43 14.43 -31.66 40.30
CA LEU A 43 14.51 -31.48 41.74
C LEU A 43 13.65 -32.51 42.48
N VAL A 44 14.31 -33.09 43.47
CA VAL A 44 13.94 -34.14 44.41
C VAL A 44 12.78 -33.73 45.31
N CYS A 45 11.89 -34.67 45.63
CA CYS A 45 11.35 -34.79 47.00
C CYS A 45 10.95 -36.23 47.33
N ALA A 46 11.30 -36.59 48.56
CA ALA A 46 11.32 -37.92 49.14
C ALA A 46 9.92 -38.48 49.40
N GLY A 47 9.84 -39.81 49.40
CA GLY A 47 8.60 -40.54 49.64
C GLY A 47 8.18 -40.63 51.10
N HIS A 48 7.00 -41.20 51.32
CA HIS A 48 6.64 -41.98 52.48
C HIS A 48 5.58 -43.04 52.11
N ARG A 49 5.72 -44.20 52.77
CA ARG A 49 4.98 -45.45 52.59
C ARG A 49 3.49 -45.34 52.94
N ALA A 50 2.63 -46.06 52.21
CA ALA A 50 1.53 -46.83 52.80
C ALA A 50 0.94 -47.84 51.78
N HIS A 51 0.60 -49.03 52.29
CA HIS A 51 0.19 -50.26 51.61
C HIS A 51 -1.11 -50.17 50.77
N PRO A 52 -1.26 -51.04 49.75
CA PRO A 52 -2.57 -51.58 49.39
C PRO A 52 -2.68 -53.08 49.75
N LYS A 53 -3.85 -53.46 50.25
CA LYS A 53 -4.25 -54.82 50.60
C LYS A 53 -4.58 -55.63 49.34
N ILE A 54 -4.17 -56.89 49.37
CA ILE A 54 -4.47 -57.95 48.39
C ILE A 54 -5.76 -58.65 48.83
N PHE A 55 -6.71 -58.95 47.92
CA PHE A 55 -7.63 -60.12 47.90
C PHE A 55 -8.23 -60.22 46.46
N PRO A 56 -8.80 -61.36 46.00
CA PRO A 56 -8.29 -62.12 44.87
C PRO A 56 -9.33 -62.42 43.76
N MET A 57 -8.81 -62.96 42.66
CA MET A 57 -9.45 -63.79 41.62
C MET A 57 -10.89 -64.28 41.86
N ARG A 58 -11.73 -64.17 40.81
CA ARG A 58 -12.48 -65.32 40.26
C ARG A 58 -12.63 -65.22 38.74
N ALA A 59 -12.26 -66.33 38.10
CA ALA A 59 -12.37 -66.61 36.67
C ALA A 59 -13.81 -67.03 36.28
N ALA A 60 -14.17 -66.81 35.02
CA ALA A 60 -15.10 -67.68 34.28
C ALA A 60 -14.91 -67.49 32.77
N THR A 61 -14.27 -68.47 32.16
CA THR A 61 -14.22 -68.77 30.73
C THR A 61 -15.54 -69.38 30.26
N VAL A 62 -16.08 -68.96 29.11
CA VAL A 62 -16.94 -69.81 28.27
C VAL A 62 -16.54 -69.63 26.80
N THR A 63 -16.11 -70.76 26.26
CA THR A 63 -15.69 -71.11 24.89
C THR A 63 -16.87 -71.09 23.91
N LEU A 64 -16.62 -70.88 22.60
CA LEU A 64 -16.82 -71.87 21.50
C LEU A 64 -17.16 -71.23 20.13
N LEU A 65 -16.57 -71.83 19.07
CA LEU A 65 -16.85 -71.73 17.62
C LEU A 65 -16.29 -70.50 16.87
N LEU A 66 -15.60 -70.60 15.72
CA LEU A 66 -15.26 -71.72 14.86
C LEU A 66 -14.12 -71.27 13.92
N SER A 67 -13.12 -72.11 13.75
CA SER A 67 -12.09 -71.96 12.72
C SER A 67 -12.67 -72.30 11.35
N ALA A 68 -12.65 -71.36 10.40
CA ALA A 68 -12.70 -71.66 8.97
C ALA A 68 -11.71 -70.75 8.24
N LEU A 69 -10.68 -71.39 7.70
CA LEU A 69 -9.58 -70.86 6.93
C LEU A 69 -10.06 -70.28 5.58
N VAL A 70 -9.51 -69.10 5.26
CA VAL A 70 -8.87 -68.73 3.98
C VAL A 70 -9.75 -68.75 2.73
N LEU A 71 -10.07 -67.56 2.21
CA LEU A 71 -9.83 -67.17 0.81
C LEU A 71 -10.16 -65.68 0.59
N ALA A 72 -9.24 -65.00 -0.11
CA ALA A 72 -9.33 -63.65 -0.72
C ALA A 72 -9.10 -62.43 0.18
N GLY A 73 -8.10 -61.61 -0.18
CA GLY A 73 -8.03 -60.21 0.27
C GLY A 73 -6.64 -59.58 0.48
N CYS A 74 -5.62 -59.85 -0.32
CA CYS A 74 -4.49 -58.93 -0.43
C CYS A 74 -4.91 -57.75 -1.33
N SER A 75 -5.21 -56.58 -0.74
CA SER A 75 -4.84 -55.24 -1.24
C SER A 75 -5.63 -54.17 -0.50
N GLN A 76 -5.03 -53.54 0.50
CA GLN A 76 -5.36 -52.17 0.91
C GLN A 76 -4.25 -51.64 1.80
N THR A 77 -3.17 -51.22 1.14
CA THR A 77 -2.35 -50.14 1.68
C THR A 77 -3.23 -48.90 1.55
N ALA A 78 -3.68 -48.35 2.67
CA ALA A 78 -4.36 -47.06 2.67
C ALA A 78 -3.33 -46.00 2.26
N GLU A 79 -3.36 -45.61 0.98
CA GLU A 79 -2.80 -44.33 0.56
C GLU A 79 -3.61 -43.25 1.26
N ILE A 80 -2.93 -42.48 2.11
CA ILE A 80 -3.42 -41.21 2.58
C ILE A 80 -3.41 -40.32 1.34
N ALA A 81 -4.58 -40.10 0.75
CA ALA A 81 -4.74 -39.10 -0.29
C ALA A 81 -4.34 -37.73 0.29
N PRO A 82 -3.56 -36.92 -0.44
CA PRO A 82 -3.40 -35.52 -0.07
C PRO A 82 -4.78 -34.84 0.01
N PRO A 83 -4.96 -33.82 0.86
CA PRO A 83 -6.22 -33.08 0.90
C PRO A 83 -6.54 -32.59 -0.51
N ASP A 84 -7.78 -32.78 -0.95
CA ASP A 84 -8.25 -32.28 -2.24
C ASP A 84 -7.85 -30.80 -2.36
N GLU A 85 -7.08 -30.47 -3.40
CA GLU A 85 -6.88 -29.07 -3.79
C GLU A 85 -8.26 -28.48 -4.08
N PRO A 86 -8.51 -27.20 -3.72
CA PRO A 86 -9.79 -26.57 -4.02
C PRO A 86 -10.04 -26.68 -5.53
N ASP A 87 -11.17 -27.28 -5.87
CA ASP A 87 -11.65 -27.42 -7.24
C ASP A 87 -11.96 -26.01 -7.77
N LEU A 88 -10.97 -25.38 -8.43
CA LEU A 88 -11.10 -24.08 -9.09
C LEU A 88 -11.83 -24.25 -10.44
N GLU A 89 -12.99 -24.92 -10.44
CA GLU A 89 -13.90 -24.91 -11.60
C GLU A 89 -14.92 -23.78 -11.46
N GLY A 90 -14.41 -22.55 -11.56
CA GLY A 90 -15.18 -21.32 -11.77
C GLY A 90 -14.34 -20.45 -12.70
N SER A 91 -14.93 -19.89 -13.75
CA SER A 91 -14.23 -19.17 -14.83
C SER A 91 -13.05 -18.34 -14.32
N GLU A 92 -11.82 -18.72 -14.67
CA GLU A 92 -10.60 -17.98 -14.32
C GLU A 92 -10.57 -16.67 -15.11
N LEU A 93 -11.48 -15.73 -14.82
CA LEU A 93 -11.40 -14.39 -15.37
C LEU A 93 -10.07 -13.80 -14.90
N ASN A 94 -9.21 -13.46 -15.84
CA ASN A 94 -7.95 -12.80 -15.52
C ASN A 94 -8.21 -11.30 -15.33
N VAL A 95 -8.05 -10.83 -14.09
CA VAL A 95 -8.22 -9.42 -13.74
C VAL A 95 -6.86 -8.77 -13.60
N VAL A 96 -6.54 -7.87 -14.52
CA VAL A 96 -5.32 -7.05 -14.46
C VAL A 96 -5.63 -5.73 -13.76
N THR A 97 -4.81 -5.34 -12.79
CA THR A 97 -4.95 -4.10 -12.03
C THR A 97 -3.78 -3.17 -12.28
N ALA A 98 -4.03 -1.87 -12.44
CA ALA A 98 -3.01 -0.94 -12.90
C ALA A 98 -1.81 -0.76 -11.94
N PHE A 99 -2.07 -0.60 -10.64
CA PHE A 99 -1.05 -0.36 -9.62
C PHE A 99 -1.58 -0.66 -8.21
N TYR A 100 -0.68 -0.65 -7.22
CA TYR A 100 -0.88 -1.24 -5.88
C TYR A 100 -2.22 -0.93 -5.17
N PRO A 101 -2.69 0.32 -4.99
CA PRO A 101 -4.01 0.61 -4.41
C PRO A 101 -5.17 -0.10 -5.09
N LEU A 102 -5.13 -0.21 -6.43
CA LEU A 102 -6.17 -0.92 -7.18
C LEU A 102 -6.00 -2.42 -7.05
N SER A 103 -4.76 -2.92 -7.06
CA SER A 103 -4.48 -4.34 -6.79
C SER A 103 -4.99 -4.77 -5.43
N PHE A 104 -4.66 -4.02 -4.37
CA PHE A 104 -5.16 -4.25 -3.02
C PHE A 104 -6.68 -4.23 -2.96
N THR A 105 -7.32 -3.18 -3.49
CA THR A 105 -8.78 -3.03 -3.43
C THR A 105 -9.48 -4.16 -4.17
N THR A 106 -9.03 -4.47 -5.39
CA THR A 106 -9.61 -5.55 -6.21
C THR A 106 -9.37 -6.92 -5.58
N GLN A 107 -8.19 -7.19 -5.00
CA GLN A 107 -7.93 -8.45 -4.27
C GLN A 107 -8.86 -8.62 -3.07
N GLN A 108 -9.09 -7.54 -2.30
CA GLN A 108 -10.01 -7.56 -1.17
C GLN A 108 -11.46 -7.84 -1.60
N VAL A 109 -11.87 -7.38 -2.78
CA VAL A 109 -13.21 -7.63 -3.33
C VAL A 109 -13.31 -9.02 -3.97
N ALA A 110 -12.34 -9.41 -4.79
CA ALA A 110 -12.32 -10.70 -5.47
C ALA A 110 -12.15 -11.88 -4.51
N GLY A 111 -11.37 -11.72 -3.44
CA GLY A 111 -11.05 -12.80 -2.52
C GLY A 111 -10.33 -13.96 -3.23
N ASP A 112 -10.81 -15.17 -2.99
CA ASP A 112 -10.34 -16.43 -3.59
C ASP A 112 -11.00 -16.78 -4.93
N LEU A 113 -11.88 -15.90 -5.44
CA LEU A 113 -12.68 -16.18 -6.64
C LEU A 113 -11.93 -15.94 -7.95
N LEU A 114 -11.09 -14.89 -7.98
CA LEU A 114 -10.41 -14.45 -9.19
C LEU A 114 -8.91 -14.28 -8.91
N LEU A 115 -8.10 -14.59 -9.92
CA LEU A 115 -6.71 -14.19 -9.92
C LEU A 115 -6.60 -12.71 -10.28
N VAL A 116 -6.03 -11.93 -9.37
CA VAL A 116 -5.80 -10.49 -9.57
C VAL A 116 -4.32 -10.24 -9.80
N GLU A 117 -3.95 -9.97 -11.04
CA GLU A 117 -2.56 -9.73 -11.46
C GLU A 117 -2.26 -8.21 -11.49
N PRO A 118 -1.24 -7.73 -10.76
CA PRO A 118 -0.81 -6.35 -10.84
C PRO A 118 0.00 -6.10 -12.14
N LEU A 119 -0.33 -5.03 -12.86
CA LEU A 119 0.42 -4.59 -14.04
C LEU A 119 1.76 -3.96 -13.64
N VAL A 120 1.72 -3.06 -12.64
CA VAL A 120 2.91 -2.52 -11.98
C VAL A 120 3.09 -3.31 -10.69
N GLU A 121 4.26 -3.93 -10.55
CA GLU A 121 4.60 -4.71 -9.36
C GLU A 121 4.45 -3.87 -8.08
N PRO A 122 3.98 -4.45 -6.96
CA PRO A 122 3.73 -3.71 -5.73
C PRO A 122 4.93 -2.94 -5.18
N ASP A 123 6.16 -3.34 -5.51
CA ASP A 123 7.41 -2.70 -5.06
C ASP A 123 8.00 -1.71 -6.09
N ALA A 124 7.24 -1.37 -7.13
CA ALA A 124 7.65 -0.44 -8.18
C ALA A 124 6.77 0.82 -8.22
N LEU A 125 7.38 1.99 -8.49
CA LEU A 125 6.66 3.25 -8.63
C LEU A 125 5.94 3.31 -10.00
N PRO A 126 4.60 3.44 -10.04
CA PRO A 126 3.83 3.37 -11.28
C PRO A 126 4.16 4.49 -12.28
N ARG A 127 4.38 5.72 -11.79
CA ARG A 127 4.66 6.88 -12.67
C ARG A 127 6.00 6.78 -13.41
N ASP A 128 6.92 5.97 -12.91
CA ASP A 128 8.24 5.76 -13.50
C ASP A 128 8.31 4.45 -14.30
N THR A 129 7.19 3.72 -14.39
CA THR A 129 7.14 2.42 -15.04
C THR A 129 6.81 2.56 -16.52
N GLU A 130 7.73 2.13 -17.38
CA GLU A 130 7.44 1.87 -18.79
C GLU A 130 6.79 0.49 -18.93
N LEU A 131 5.71 0.39 -19.71
CA LEU A 131 5.07 -0.90 -19.97
C LEU A 131 5.87 -1.66 -21.03
N GLY A 132 6.50 -2.75 -20.61
CA GLY A 132 7.21 -3.67 -21.49
C GLY A 132 6.28 -4.58 -22.29
N GLU A 133 6.87 -5.49 -23.06
CA GLU A 133 6.11 -6.43 -23.90
C GLU A 133 5.29 -7.42 -23.07
N ARG A 134 5.76 -7.78 -21.87
CA ARG A 134 5.01 -8.64 -20.93
C ARG A 134 3.76 -7.91 -20.44
N GLU A 135 3.91 -6.69 -19.97
CA GLU A 135 2.82 -5.89 -19.41
C GLU A 135 1.74 -5.62 -20.47
N LYS A 136 2.14 -5.32 -21.72
CA LYS A 136 1.21 -5.19 -22.85
C LYS A 136 0.44 -6.49 -23.10
N ALA A 137 1.13 -7.63 -23.13
CA ALA A 137 0.49 -8.93 -23.34
C ALA A 137 -0.50 -9.28 -22.21
N LEU A 138 -0.20 -8.91 -20.96
CA LEU A 138 -1.14 -9.04 -19.84
C LEU A 138 -2.41 -8.22 -20.09
N VAL A 139 -2.29 -6.95 -20.47
CA VAL A 139 -3.44 -6.07 -20.74
C VAL A 139 -4.24 -6.56 -21.96
N GLU A 140 -3.58 -7.06 -23.00
CA GLU A 140 -4.25 -7.63 -24.18
C GLU A 140 -5.03 -8.92 -23.84
N GLY A 141 -4.47 -9.77 -22.99
CA GLY A 141 -5.08 -11.04 -22.58
C GLY A 141 -6.06 -10.95 -21.40
N ALA A 142 -6.17 -9.79 -20.75
CA ALA A 142 -7.04 -9.61 -19.59
C ALA A 142 -8.52 -9.64 -19.97
N ASP A 143 -9.31 -10.37 -19.18
CA ASP A 143 -10.77 -10.33 -19.26
C ASP A 143 -11.31 -9.03 -18.66
N ILE A 144 -10.65 -8.50 -17.64
CA ILE A 144 -11.01 -7.22 -16.99
C ILE A 144 -9.72 -6.45 -16.69
N VAL A 145 -9.72 -5.15 -16.99
CA VAL A 145 -8.65 -4.22 -16.58
C VAL A 145 -9.20 -3.19 -15.59
N VAL A 146 -8.72 -3.19 -14.35
CA VAL A 146 -9.07 -2.17 -13.34
C VAL A 146 -8.01 -1.07 -13.35
N THR A 147 -8.42 0.15 -13.69
CA THR A 147 -7.52 1.29 -13.91
C THR A 147 -8.01 2.56 -13.24
N LEU A 148 -7.14 3.57 -13.21
CA LEU A 148 -7.46 4.97 -12.93
C LEU A 148 -7.01 5.78 -14.14
N ASN A 149 -7.95 6.15 -15.00
CA ASN A 149 -7.64 6.84 -16.25
C ASN A 149 -6.94 8.18 -15.97
N GLY A 150 -5.88 8.48 -16.72
CA GLY A 150 -5.05 9.67 -16.56
C GLY A 150 -3.91 9.49 -15.54
N TYR A 151 -3.78 8.33 -14.90
CA TYR A 151 -2.67 8.04 -13.99
C TYR A 151 -1.47 7.38 -14.68
N LEU A 152 -1.72 6.43 -15.59
CA LEU A 152 -0.71 5.72 -16.37
C LEU A 152 -0.96 5.91 -17.87
N PRO A 153 -0.37 6.94 -18.52
CA PRO A 153 -0.66 7.27 -19.92
C PRO A 153 -0.43 6.12 -20.91
N ALA A 154 0.50 5.21 -20.61
CA ALA A 154 0.75 4.04 -21.43
C ALA A 154 -0.37 3.00 -21.32
N LEU A 155 -0.95 2.83 -20.13
CA LEU A 155 -2.10 1.95 -19.92
C LEU A 155 -3.36 2.56 -20.54
N ASP A 156 -3.57 3.87 -20.35
CA ASP A 156 -4.72 4.60 -20.89
C ASP A 156 -4.86 4.36 -22.40
N GLN A 157 -3.74 4.46 -23.14
CA GLN A 157 -3.68 4.16 -24.58
C GLN A 157 -4.03 2.71 -24.93
N LEU A 158 -3.63 1.72 -24.12
CA LEU A 158 -3.94 0.31 -24.35
C LEU A 158 -5.39 -0.04 -24.00
N THR A 159 -6.01 0.77 -23.12
CA THR A 159 -7.38 0.57 -22.65
C THR A 159 -8.42 1.42 -23.39
N GLU A 160 -7.99 2.35 -24.25
CA GLU A 160 -8.88 3.27 -24.95
C GLU A 160 -9.91 2.52 -25.81
N GLY A 161 -11.19 2.80 -25.56
CA GLY A 161 -12.31 2.23 -26.33
C GLY A 161 -12.61 0.75 -26.06
N ARG A 162 -12.01 0.15 -25.03
CA ARG A 162 -12.31 -1.23 -24.62
C ARG A 162 -13.49 -1.28 -23.67
N ASP A 163 -14.38 -2.25 -23.88
CA ASP A 163 -15.57 -2.45 -23.04
C ASP A 163 -15.26 -3.16 -21.71
N ASN A 164 -14.07 -3.76 -21.60
CA ASN A 164 -13.68 -4.60 -20.47
C ASN A 164 -12.79 -3.86 -19.45
N VAL A 165 -13.06 -2.57 -19.26
CA VAL A 165 -12.25 -1.67 -18.42
C VAL A 165 -13.10 -1.11 -17.29
N ILE A 166 -12.68 -1.35 -16.06
CA ILE A 166 -13.24 -0.74 -14.86
C ILE A 166 -12.37 0.48 -14.51
N ASP A 167 -12.83 1.67 -14.91
CA ASP A 167 -12.19 2.93 -14.50
C ASP A 167 -12.76 3.42 -13.18
N VAL A 168 -11.96 3.28 -12.11
CA VAL A 168 -12.38 3.65 -10.75
C VAL A 168 -12.57 5.16 -10.57
N ALA A 169 -12.12 6.00 -11.51
CA ALA A 169 -12.38 7.43 -11.50
C ALA A 169 -13.88 7.76 -11.38
N GLN A 170 -14.73 6.90 -11.95
CA GLN A 170 -16.20 7.03 -11.92
C GLN A 170 -16.77 6.97 -10.50
N ALA A 171 -16.13 6.23 -9.59
CA ALA A 171 -16.55 6.08 -8.20
C ALA A 171 -15.70 6.90 -7.22
N ALA A 172 -14.43 7.16 -7.55
CA ALA A 172 -13.47 7.85 -6.68
C ALA A 172 -13.82 9.32 -6.40
N ARG A 173 -14.72 9.93 -7.18
CA ARG A 173 -15.18 11.33 -7.07
C ARG A 173 -14.01 12.32 -7.03
N LEU A 174 -13.12 12.23 -8.02
CA LEU A 174 -11.87 12.98 -8.00
C LEU A 174 -12.08 14.49 -7.84
N ALA A 175 -11.25 15.12 -7.01
CA ALA A 175 -11.25 16.54 -6.71
C ALA A 175 -10.06 17.25 -7.37
N PRO A 176 -10.10 18.58 -7.56
CA PRO A 176 -8.95 19.33 -8.01
C PRO A 176 -7.76 19.20 -7.05
N ARG A 177 -6.54 19.18 -7.59
CA ARG A 177 -5.31 19.08 -6.79
C ARG A 177 -5.14 20.30 -5.88
N GLN A 178 -4.96 20.05 -4.58
CA GLN A 178 -4.74 21.09 -3.56
C GLN A 178 -3.26 21.44 -3.40
N GLY A 179 -2.98 22.68 -2.98
CA GLY A 179 -1.63 23.13 -2.58
C GLY A 179 -0.63 23.33 -3.72
N VAL A 180 -0.91 22.85 -4.94
CA VAL A 180 -0.11 23.15 -6.12
C VAL A 180 -0.65 24.44 -6.74
N ALA A 181 0.15 25.51 -6.73
CA ALA A 181 -0.22 26.71 -7.46
C ALA A 181 -0.45 26.32 -8.93
N ALA A 182 -1.66 26.56 -9.46
CA ALA A 182 -1.93 26.38 -10.87
C ALA A 182 -0.87 27.12 -11.69
N PRO A 183 -0.36 26.55 -12.81
CA PRO A 183 0.53 27.30 -13.68
C PRO A 183 -0.19 28.59 -14.07
N GLN A 184 0.31 29.72 -13.57
CA GLN A 184 -0.18 31.04 -13.89
C GLN A 184 0.14 31.29 -15.37
N THR A 185 -0.73 30.87 -16.28
CA THR A 185 -0.78 31.41 -17.65
C THR A 185 -1.40 32.80 -17.60
N SER A 186 -0.78 33.70 -16.83
CA SER A 186 -1.09 35.13 -16.85
C SER A 186 -0.44 35.77 -18.08
N THR A 187 -1.04 35.52 -19.24
CA THR A 187 -0.97 36.43 -20.38
C THR A 187 -2.36 36.58 -20.98
N ALA A 188 -3.18 37.44 -20.39
CA ALA A 188 -4.33 37.99 -21.10
C ALA A 188 -4.66 39.40 -20.57
N SER A 189 -4.34 40.38 -21.41
CA SER A 189 -4.86 41.75 -21.39
C SER A 189 -6.39 41.76 -21.24
N PRO A 190 -6.98 42.82 -20.64
CA PRO A 190 -8.43 42.91 -20.51
C PRO A 190 -9.01 43.30 -21.88
N SER A 191 -9.70 42.37 -22.53
CA SER A 191 -10.58 42.70 -23.64
C SER A 191 -11.96 42.12 -23.40
N VAL A 192 -12.92 43.02 -23.26
CA VAL A 192 -14.35 42.75 -23.06
C VAL A 192 -14.92 42.16 -24.36
N SER A 193 -15.50 40.96 -24.31
CA SER A 193 -16.49 40.48 -25.29
C SER A 193 -17.37 39.38 -24.68
N ALA A 194 -18.63 39.39 -25.12
CA ALA A 194 -19.83 38.74 -24.57
C ALA A 194 -19.80 37.19 -24.63
N PRO A 195 -20.71 36.48 -23.92
CA PRO A 195 -20.66 35.03 -23.80
C PRO A 195 -21.22 34.35 -25.06
N GLU A 196 -20.39 33.53 -25.70
CA GLU A 196 -20.81 32.52 -26.67
C GLU A 196 -21.09 31.17 -25.97
N PRO A 197 -21.97 30.31 -26.53
CA PRO A 197 -22.37 29.06 -25.86
C PRO A 197 -21.24 28.02 -25.88
N PRO A 198 -21.24 27.04 -24.95
CA PRO A 198 -20.15 26.09 -24.86
C PRO A 198 -20.18 25.13 -26.04
N THR A 199 -19.16 25.22 -26.90
CA THR A 199 -18.79 24.15 -27.83
C THR A 199 -18.02 23.08 -27.07
N GLU A 200 -18.52 21.85 -27.14
CA GLU A 200 -17.78 20.65 -26.72
C GLU A 200 -16.55 20.48 -27.61
N THR A 201 -15.37 20.58 -27.00
CA THR A 201 -14.13 20.09 -27.57
C THR A 201 -13.40 19.32 -26.48
N GLY A 202 -13.29 18.01 -26.68
CA GLY A 202 -12.54 17.08 -25.85
C GLY A 202 -11.06 17.46 -25.79
N SER A 203 -10.66 17.92 -24.63
CA SER A 203 -9.30 17.81 -24.10
C SER A 203 -9.48 17.76 -22.60
N THR A 204 -9.66 16.56 -22.08
CA THR A 204 -9.67 16.33 -20.63
C THR A 204 -8.25 16.63 -20.14
N ASP A 205 -8.07 17.82 -19.60
CA ASP A 205 -6.86 18.25 -18.90
C ASP A 205 -6.75 17.42 -17.61
N THR A 206 -6.32 16.15 -17.74
CA THR A 206 -6.13 15.21 -16.62
C THR A 206 -5.07 15.70 -15.62
N GLN A 207 -4.36 16.79 -15.93
CA GLN A 207 -3.46 17.47 -15.00
C GLN A 207 -4.18 18.26 -13.90
N GLN A 208 -5.50 18.48 -13.98
CA GLN A 208 -6.22 19.26 -12.97
C GLN A 208 -6.78 18.44 -11.80
N VAL A 209 -6.92 17.12 -11.93
CA VAL A 209 -7.50 16.27 -10.87
C VAL A 209 -6.41 15.61 -10.02
N ASP A 210 -6.69 15.48 -8.73
CA ASP A 210 -5.86 14.77 -7.77
C ASP A 210 -6.12 13.26 -7.89
N PRO A 211 -5.12 12.44 -8.28
CA PRO A 211 -5.33 11.01 -8.43
C PRO A 211 -5.30 10.25 -7.10
N TYR A 212 -4.79 10.83 -6.02
CA TYR A 212 -4.47 10.12 -4.77
C TYR A 212 -5.69 9.86 -3.86
N PHE A 213 -6.84 9.53 -4.46
CA PHE A 213 -8.11 9.35 -3.74
C PHE A 213 -8.05 8.24 -2.69
N TRP A 214 -7.17 7.24 -2.88
CA TRP A 214 -7.00 6.10 -1.99
C TRP A 214 -6.42 6.47 -0.62
N LEU A 215 -5.89 7.69 -0.46
CA LEU A 215 -5.48 8.23 0.83
C LEU A 215 -6.67 8.71 1.69
N ASP A 216 -7.87 8.73 1.12
CA ASP A 216 -9.13 8.84 1.85
C ASP A 216 -9.79 7.45 1.89
N PRO A 217 -9.81 6.79 3.06
CA PRO A 217 -10.29 5.42 3.19
C PRO A 217 -11.75 5.27 2.78
N ILE A 218 -12.59 6.31 2.90
CA ILE A 218 -14.00 6.24 2.50
C ILE A 218 -14.14 6.30 0.97
N ARG A 219 -13.27 7.03 0.27
CA ARG A 219 -13.23 7.00 -1.20
C ARG A 219 -12.70 5.67 -1.71
N LEU A 220 -11.72 5.08 -1.03
CA LEU A 220 -11.24 3.75 -1.36
C LEU A 220 -12.34 2.68 -1.17
N ALA A 221 -13.14 2.79 -0.11
CA ALA A 221 -14.30 1.93 0.11
C ALA A 221 -15.33 2.05 -1.03
N GLN A 222 -15.61 3.28 -1.48
CA GLN A 222 -16.50 3.54 -2.62
C GLN A 222 -15.97 2.92 -3.93
N ALA A 223 -14.66 3.00 -4.17
CA ALA A 223 -14.04 2.31 -5.30
C ALA A 223 -14.19 0.78 -5.18
N GLY A 224 -14.02 0.21 -3.99
CA GLY A 224 -14.25 -1.21 -3.73
C GLY A 224 -15.69 -1.66 -3.99
N THR A 225 -16.68 -0.88 -3.56
CA THR A 225 -18.09 -1.14 -3.89
C THR A 225 -18.33 -1.12 -5.39
N PHE A 226 -17.80 -0.12 -6.10
CA PHE A 226 -17.93 -0.03 -7.55
C PHE A 226 -17.26 -1.20 -8.29
N ILE A 227 -16.07 -1.61 -7.86
CA ILE A 227 -15.39 -2.79 -8.40
C ILE A 227 -16.26 -4.04 -8.19
N ALA A 228 -16.85 -4.23 -7.01
CA ALA A 228 -17.73 -5.38 -6.75
C ALA A 228 -18.98 -5.41 -7.64
N GLU A 229 -19.61 -4.25 -7.86
CA GLU A 229 -20.74 -4.11 -8.77
C GLU A 229 -20.35 -4.53 -10.20
N GLN A 230 -19.22 -4.02 -10.70
CA GLN A 230 -18.74 -4.33 -12.05
C GLN A 230 -18.28 -5.79 -12.20
N LEU A 231 -17.61 -6.37 -11.20
CA LEU A 231 -17.27 -7.79 -11.21
C LEU A 231 -18.53 -8.66 -11.18
N GLY A 232 -19.56 -8.28 -10.42
CA GLY A 232 -20.84 -8.99 -10.37
C GLY A 232 -21.65 -8.91 -11.68
N GLU A 233 -21.43 -7.90 -12.51
CA GLU A 233 -22.03 -7.83 -13.85
C GLU A 233 -21.38 -8.83 -14.83
N VAL A 234 -20.06 -9.04 -14.71
CA VAL A 234 -19.29 -9.93 -15.59
C VAL A 234 -19.32 -11.38 -15.10
N ASP A 235 -19.40 -11.60 -13.79
CA ASP A 235 -19.50 -12.90 -13.13
C ASP A 235 -20.69 -12.95 -12.15
N PRO A 236 -21.92 -13.12 -12.68
CA PRO A 236 -23.15 -13.07 -11.88
C PRO A 236 -23.28 -14.18 -10.84
N ASP A 237 -22.66 -15.33 -11.08
CA ASP A 237 -22.71 -16.48 -10.18
C ASP A 237 -22.00 -16.18 -8.85
N ASN A 238 -21.01 -15.28 -8.87
CA ASN A 238 -20.27 -14.83 -7.69
C ASN A 238 -20.63 -13.42 -7.19
N ALA A 239 -21.58 -12.72 -7.82
CA ALA A 239 -21.94 -11.33 -7.49
C ALA A 239 -22.19 -11.08 -5.99
N THR A 240 -22.93 -11.98 -5.31
CA THR A 240 -23.20 -11.85 -3.86
C THR A 240 -21.93 -11.97 -3.01
N ARG A 241 -20.93 -12.74 -3.45
CA ARG A 241 -19.65 -12.84 -2.74
C ARG A 241 -18.82 -11.56 -2.92
N TYR A 242 -18.74 -11.01 -4.14
CA TYR A 242 -18.08 -9.72 -4.36
C TYR A 242 -18.70 -8.60 -3.52
N GLU A 243 -20.03 -8.54 -3.47
CA GLU A 243 -20.75 -7.56 -2.64
C GLU A 243 -20.42 -7.73 -1.15
N ALA A 244 -20.45 -8.95 -0.61
CA ALA A 244 -20.12 -9.22 0.79
C ALA A 244 -18.66 -8.86 1.12
N ASN A 245 -17.73 -9.16 0.21
CA ASN A 245 -16.32 -8.81 0.36
C ASN A 245 -16.10 -7.28 0.35
N ALA A 246 -16.79 -6.55 -0.54
CA ALA A 246 -16.73 -5.09 -0.56
C ALA A 246 -17.32 -4.47 0.71
N GLN A 247 -18.40 -5.02 1.26
CA GLN A 247 -18.95 -4.57 2.55
C GLN A 247 -17.95 -4.79 3.69
N GLN A 248 -17.22 -5.91 3.69
CA GLN A 248 -16.17 -6.18 4.67
C GLN A 248 -14.99 -5.22 4.53
N LEU A 249 -14.55 -4.94 3.30
CA LEU A 249 -13.52 -3.93 3.03
C LEU A 249 -13.96 -2.54 3.51
N ALA A 250 -15.20 -2.14 3.20
CA ALA A 250 -15.76 -0.86 3.63
C ALA A 250 -15.76 -0.74 5.15
N ALA A 251 -16.18 -1.78 5.88
CA ALA A 251 -16.16 -1.78 7.34
C ALA A 251 -14.73 -1.63 7.91
N THR A 252 -13.72 -2.26 7.30
CA THR A 252 -12.31 -2.08 7.69
C THR A 252 -11.85 -0.64 7.45
N LEU A 253 -12.16 -0.06 6.28
CA LEU A 253 -11.78 1.30 5.94
C LEU A 253 -12.51 2.36 6.79
N GLU A 254 -13.75 2.10 7.20
CA GLU A 254 -14.46 2.93 8.17
C GLU A 254 -13.78 2.90 9.56
N GLN A 255 -13.22 1.76 9.97
CA GLN A 255 -12.43 1.70 11.21
C GLN A 255 -11.15 2.53 11.10
N VAL A 256 -10.46 2.48 9.95
CA VAL A 256 -9.31 3.34 9.66
C VAL A 256 -9.70 4.82 9.78
N ASP A 257 -10.77 5.23 9.08
CA ASP A 257 -11.31 6.60 9.09
C ASP A 257 -11.62 7.07 10.52
N ASN A 258 -12.32 6.26 11.30
CA ASN A 258 -12.66 6.57 12.69
C ASN A 258 -11.42 6.71 13.58
N ASN A 259 -10.43 5.82 13.42
CA ASN A 259 -9.19 5.89 14.17
C ASN A 259 -8.40 7.16 13.84
N TYR A 260 -8.28 7.50 12.56
CA TYR A 260 -7.61 8.74 12.13
C TYR A 260 -8.32 9.97 12.68
N ARG A 261 -9.65 10.08 12.56
CA ARG A 261 -10.41 11.21 13.12
C ARG A 261 -10.19 11.37 14.62
N LEU A 262 -10.13 10.24 15.35
CA LEU A 262 -9.92 10.26 16.80
C LEU A 262 -8.50 10.71 17.15
N GLN A 263 -7.49 10.10 16.54
CA GLN A 263 -6.08 10.30 16.88
C GLN A 263 -5.50 11.63 16.35
N LEU A 264 -6.03 12.12 15.23
CA LEU A 264 -5.65 13.39 14.62
C LEU A 264 -6.57 14.54 15.04
N SER A 265 -7.43 14.32 16.04
CA SER A 265 -8.18 15.41 16.67
C SER A 265 -7.26 16.27 17.54
N GLY A 266 -7.47 17.59 17.49
CA GLY A 266 -6.75 18.53 18.36
C GLY A 266 -5.25 18.65 18.08
N CYS A 267 -4.82 18.47 16.82
CA CYS A 267 -3.45 18.76 16.41
C CYS A 267 -3.11 20.25 16.57
N GLU A 268 -1.90 20.54 17.05
CA GLU A 268 -1.42 21.92 17.20
C GLU A 268 -1.12 22.58 15.84
N SER A 269 -0.61 21.80 14.88
CA SER A 269 -0.35 22.25 13.52
C SER A 269 -1.35 21.63 12.55
N THR A 270 -1.91 22.46 11.67
CA THR A 270 -2.70 22.00 10.53
C THR A 270 -1.91 22.00 9.22
N ASN A 271 -0.74 22.65 9.16
CA ASN A 271 0.07 22.71 7.95
C ASN A 271 0.78 21.37 7.73
N LEU A 272 0.46 20.69 6.63
CA LEU A 272 1.06 19.42 6.24
C LEU A 272 2.09 19.68 5.13
N VAL A 273 3.34 19.90 5.52
CA VAL A 273 4.43 20.22 4.58
C VAL A 273 4.99 18.93 3.99
N THR A 274 4.84 18.73 2.68
CA THR A 274 5.20 17.46 2.01
C THR A 274 6.11 17.71 0.81
N THR A 275 7.06 16.81 0.53
CA THR A 275 7.93 16.93 -0.65
C THR A 275 7.28 16.47 -1.96
N GLN A 276 6.07 15.90 -1.87
CA GLN A 276 5.23 15.53 -3.01
C GLN A 276 3.76 15.90 -2.75
N PRO A 277 3.01 16.39 -3.76
CA PRO A 277 1.62 16.82 -3.62
C PRO A 277 0.64 15.64 -3.70
N SER A 278 0.76 14.69 -2.77
CA SER A 278 -0.04 13.45 -2.78
C SER A 278 -1.19 13.45 -1.78
N PHE A 279 -1.10 14.25 -0.70
CA PHE A 279 -1.93 14.07 0.49
C PHE A 279 -3.19 14.95 0.53
N GLY A 280 -3.68 15.42 -0.63
CA GLY A 280 -4.82 16.34 -0.71
C GLY A 280 -6.10 15.78 -0.07
N TYR A 281 -6.48 14.55 -0.41
CA TYR A 281 -7.68 13.92 0.14
C TYR A 281 -7.57 13.58 1.63
N LEU A 282 -6.39 13.13 2.08
CA LEU A 282 -6.12 12.91 3.50
C LEU A 282 -6.25 14.23 4.27
N ALA A 283 -5.66 15.30 3.73
CA ALA A 283 -5.70 16.62 4.35
C ALA A 283 -7.13 17.17 4.45
N ASP A 284 -7.91 17.09 3.36
CA ASP A 284 -9.32 17.48 3.33
C ASP A 284 -10.15 16.72 4.38
N ARG A 285 -9.96 15.40 4.48
CA ARG A 285 -10.71 14.55 5.39
C ARG A 285 -10.42 14.80 6.87
N TYR A 286 -9.17 15.09 7.23
CA TYR A 286 -8.72 15.21 8.63
C TYR A 286 -8.38 16.64 9.06
N GLY A 287 -8.68 17.64 8.24
CA GLY A 287 -8.57 19.06 8.61
C GLY A 287 -7.15 19.62 8.54
N PHE A 288 -6.31 19.09 7.65
CA PHE A 288 -4.99 19.66 7.37
C PHE A 288 -5.02 20.58 6.15
N THR A 289 -4.04 21.47 6.06
CA THR A 289 -3.75 22.28 4.88
C THR A 289 -2.52 21.71 4.20
N PRO A 290 -2.63 21.14 2.99
CA PRO A 290 -1.48 20.60 2.27
C PRO A 290 -0.57 21.74 1.79
N VAL A 291 0.71 21.64 2.09
CA VAL A 291 1.75 22.60 1.69
C VAL A 291 2.86 21.83 0.95
N PRO A 292 2.64 21.47 -0.32
CA PRO A 292 3.65 20.78 -1.08
C PRO A 292 4.86 21.70 -1.33
N VAL A 293 6.05 21.17 -1.11
CA VAL A 293 7.32 21.86 -1.32
C VAL A 293 8.13 21.12 -2.38
N GLN A 294 8.69 21.88 -3.31
CA GLN A 294 9.61 21.33 -4.30
C GLN A 294 10.96 21.08 -3.63
N LEU A 295 11.51 19.87 -3.79
CA LEU A 295 12.89 19.60 -3.38
C LEU A 295 13.87 20.48 -4.18
N PRO A 296 14.74 21.25 -3.51
CA PRO A 296 15.84 21.95 -4.16
C PRO A 296 16.85 20.96 -4.77
N ALA A 297 17.81 21.48 -5.54
CA ALA A 297 18.99 20.70 -5.92
C ALA A 297 19.74 20.24 -4.66
N ALA A 298 20.35 19.06 -4.69
CA ALA A 298 21.00 18.48 -3.51
C ALA A 298 22.19 19.32 -2.99
N ASP A 299 22.81 20.13 -3.86
CA ASP A 299 23.88 21.06 -3.53
C ASP A 299 23.39 22.51 -3.31
N ALA A 300 22.08 22.72 -3.23
CA ALA A 300 21.49 24.04 -2.97
C ALA A 300 21.88 24.54 -1.57
N GLY A 301 22.49 25.72 -1.51
CA GLY A 301 22.83 26.39 -0.26
C GLY A 301 21.69 27.24 0.31
N PRO A 302 21.90 27.87 1.49
CA PRO A 302 20.87 28.65 2.18
C PRO A 302 20.34 29.85 1.40
N GLU A 303 21.09 30.35 0.41
CA GLU A 303 20.69 31.48 -0.44
C GLU A 303 19.76 31.08 -1.60
N ASP A 304 19.55 29.78 -1.82
CA ASP A 304 18.62 29.28 -2.82
C ASP A 304 17.19 29.77 -2.50
N PRO A 305 16.47 30.35 -3.48
CA PRO A 305 15.13 30.87 -3.24
C PRO A 305 14.11 29.83 -2.73
N ALA A 306 14.25 28.56 -3.11
CA ALA A 306 13.38 27.48 -2.63
C ALA A 306 13.69 27.15 -1.17
N VAL A 307 14.98 27.04 -0.81
CA VAL A 307 15.43 26.82 0.58
C VAL A 307 14.94 27.96 1.48
N ARG A 308 15.18 29.23 1.10
CA ARG A 308 14.71 30.38 1.89
C ARG A 308 13.19 30.38 2.08
N ARG A 309 12.42 30.12 1.01
CA ARG A 309 10.95 30.11 1.09
C ARG A 309 10.43 29.07 2.07
N ILE A 310 11.02 27.88 2.07
CA ILE A 310 10.64 26.79 2.96
C ILE A 310 11.03 27.14 4.39
N ASN A 311 12.25 27.67 4.60
CA ASN A 311 12.70 28.08 5.93
C ASN A 311 11.83 29.19 6.53
N ASP A 312 11.48 30.20 5.72
CA ASP A 312 10.58 31.28 6.11
C ASP A 312 9.19 30.73 6.47
N PHE A 313 8.66 29.81 5.64
CA PHE A 313 7.35 29.20 5.87
C PHE A 313 7.33 28.40 7.17
N VAL A 314 8.32 27.51 7.36
CA VAL A 314 8.47 26.65 8.52
C VAL A 314 8.56 27.49 9.80
N THR A 315 9.41 28.52 9.79
CA THR A 315 9.62 29.40 10.96
C THR A 315 8.37 30.22 11.27
N THR A 316 7.74 30.80 10.24
CA THR A 316 6.55 31.66 10.40
C THR A 316 5.34 30.87 10.92
N ASN A 317 5.20 29.63 10.48
CA ASN A 317 4.04 28.79 10.80
C ASN A 317 4.31 27.76 11.91
N ALA A 318 5.48 27.82 12.56
CA ALA A 318 5.92 26.88 13.59
C ALA A 318 5.75 25.41 13.17
N VAL A 319 6.08 25.11 11.92
CA VAL A 319 6.07 23.73 11.40
C VAL A 319 7.24 22.98 12.02
N THR A 320 6.97 21.80 12.56
CA THR A 320 7.98 20.95 13.22
C THR A 320 8.46 19.81 12.34
N THR A 321 7.69 19.44 11.31
CA THR A 321 7.98 18.26 10.49
C THR A 321 7.76 18.54 9.00
N ILE A 322 8.72 18.14 8.18
CA ILE A 322 8.59 18.02 6.72
C ILE A 322 8.44 16.54 6.39
N TYR A 323 7.44 16.18 5.59
CA TYR A 323 7.17 14.80 5.24
C TYR A 323 7.71 14.45 3.85
N ALA A 324 8.41 13.33 3.75
CA ALA A 324 8.92 12.80 2.50
C ALA A 324 8.45 11.36 2.29
N PRO A 325 8.20 10.93 1.04
CA PRO A 325 7.86 9.56 0.76
C PRO A 325 9.07 8.63 0.94
N PRO A 326 8.83 7.31 1.06
CA PRO A 326 9.88 6.31 0.92
C PRO A 326 10.66 6.49 -0.39
N GLY A 327 11.93 6.08 -0.38
CA GLY A 327 12.90 6.29 -1.45
C GLY A 327 13.60 7.66 -1.40
N THR A 328 13.19 8.58 -0.52
CA THR A 328 13.83 9.90 -0.40
C THR A 328 15.10 9.83 0.47
N THR A 329 16.24 10.19 -0.10
CA THR A 329 17.54 10.13 0.60
C THR A 329 17.79 11.36 1.49
N GLN A 330 18.61 11.20 2.53
CA GLN A 330 19.06 12.31 3.38
C GLN A 330 19.76 13.42 2.56
N ALA A 331 20.53 13.06 1.54
CA ALA A 331 21.21 14.03 0.68
C ALA A 331 20.23 14.93 -0.09
N GLN A 332 19.07 14.41 -0.49
CA GLN A 332 18.02 15.20 -1.15
C GLN A 332 17.29 16.14 -0.16
N LEU A 333 17.25 15.77 1.11
CA LEU A 333 16.55 16.53 2.16
C LEU A 333 17.45 17.51 2.93
N ALA A 334 18.76 17.36 2.83
CA ALA A 334 19.73 18.20 3.53
C ALA A 334 19.51 19.70 3.30
N PRO A 335 19.26 20.19 2.07
CA PRO A 335 18.99 21.62 1.84
C PRO A 335 17.78 22.17 2.61
N LEU A 336 16.82 21.31 2.97
CA LEU A 336 15.59 21.70 3.68
C LEU A 336 15.70 21.62 5.21
N THR A 337 16.74 20.99 5.73
CA THR A 337 16.82 20.59 7.15
C THR A 337 18.05 21.14 7.85
N GLU A 338 19.13 21.48 7.14
CA GLU A 338 20.39 21.93 7.75
C GLU A 338 20.31 23.30 8.45
N HIS A 339 19.30 24.12 8.15
CA HIS A 339 19.24 25.53 8.56
C HIS A 339 17.98 25.89 9.36
N VAL A 340 17.11 24.92 9.61
CA VAL A 340 15.86 25.09 10.36
C VAL A 340 15.65 23.92 11.30
N ASP A 341 15.05 24.19 12.45
CA ASP A 341 14.74 23.19 13.46
C ASP A 341 13.48 22.41 13.09
N VAL A 342 13.61 21.50 12.11
CA VAL A 342 12.55 20.60 11.66
C VAL A 342 13.04 19.17 11.60
N SER A 343 12.13 18.26 11.92
CA SER A 343 12.31 16.83 11.68
C SER A 343 11.84 16.44 10.29
N VAL A 344 12.35 15.33 9.78
CA VAL A 344 11.79 14.67 8.60
C VAL A 344 11.00 13.44 9.04
N GLY A 345 9.74 13.36 8.64
CA GLY A 345 8.91 12.17 8.79
C GLY A 345 8.74 11.43 7.46
N THR A 346 8.79 10.10 7.48
CA THR A 346 8.39 9.31 6.31
C THR A 346 6.86 9.24 6.25
N LEU A 347 6.26 9.81 5.22
CA LEU A 347 4.82 9.72 4.97
C LEU A 347 4.60 9.08 3.60
N ASP A 348 4.06 7.87 3.61
CA ASP A 348 3.95 7.04 2.42
C ASP A 348 2.65 7.34 1.65
N PRO A 349 2.71 7.71 0.36
CA PRO A 349 1.52 7.94 -0.46
C PRO A 349 0.77 6.63 -0.82
N MET A 350 1.24 5.47 -0.37
CA MET A 350 0.67 4.15 -0.63
C MET A 350 0.53 3.83 -2.12
N THR A 351 1.36 4.44 -2.96
CA THR A 351 1.37 4.17 -4.40
C THR A 351 2.03 2.83 -4.73
N ALA A 352 2.96 2.40 -3.88
CA ALA A 352 3.73 1.17 -3.91
C ALA A 352 4.17 0.81 -2.47
N VAL A 353 4.58 -0.43 -2.23
CA VAL A 353 5.20 -0.92 -1.00
C VAL A 353 6.70 -1.09 -1.25
N LEU A 354 7.47 -0.03 -1.02
CA LEU A 354 8.91 0.00 -1.27
C LEU A 354 9.68 -0.65 -0.11
N GLY A 355 10.95 -0.99 -0.36
CA GLY A 355 11.81 -1.62 0.64
C GLY A 355 12.01 -0.79 1.92
N ASP A 356 11.83 0.52 1.83
CA ASP A 356 11.86 1.48 2.95
C ASP A 356 10.49 2.09 3.28
N SER A 357 9.40 1.53 2.74
CA SER A 357 8.05 1.80 3.24
C SER A 357 7.96 1.41 4.71
N PRO A 358 7.16 2.13 5.53
CA PRO A 358 7.10 1.89 6.97
C PRO A 358 6.27 0.65 7.37
N GLY A 359 5.98 -0.24 6.41
CA GLY A 359 5.10 -1.40 6.54
C GLY A 359 5.19 -2.32 5.33
N ARG A 360 4.56 -3.51 5.38
CA ARG A 360 4.59 -4.49 4.27
C ARG A 360 3.27 -4.64 3.52
N GLY A 361 2.27 -3.84 3.88
CA GLY A 361 0.96 -3.83 3.25
C GLY A 361 0.15 -2.62 3.70
N TYR A 362 -1.08 -2.50 3.18
CA TYR A 362 -1.93 -1.33 3.37
C TYR A 362 -2.14 -1.01 4.86
N ASP A 363 -2.49 -2.01 5.65
CA ASP A 363 -2.77 -1.81 7.09
C ASP A 363 -1.55 -1.30 7.85
N ASP A 364 -0.36 -1.86 7.61
CA ASP A 364 0.87 -1.42 8.27
C ASP A 364 1.21 0.03 7.89
N ILE A 365 1.11 0.37 6.61
CA ILE A 365 1.43 1.72 6.11
C ILE A 365 0.44 2.75 6.64
N VAL A 366 -0.86 2.40 6.70
CA VAL A 366 -1.89 3.24 7.31
C VAL A 366 -1.57 3.49 8.79
N GLN A 367 -1.23 2.47 9.58
CA GLN A 367 -0.89 2.69 10.99
C GLN A 367 0.37 3.53 11.17
N ALA A 368 1.40 3.30 10.34
CA ALA A 368 2.63 4.07 10.39
C ALA A 368 2.42 5.54 9.99
N ASN A 369 1.69 5.79 8.91
CA ASN A 369 1.33 7.14 8.48
C ASN A 369 0.55 7.88 9.58
N LEU A 370 -0.40 7.21 10.24
CA LEU A 370 -1.13 7.78 11.37
C LEU A 370 -0.19 8.21 12.50
N GLN A 371 0.75 7.34 12.87
CA GLN A 371 1.69 7.63 13.96
C GLN A 371 2.60 8.81 13.62
N VAL A 372 3.14 8.84 12.40
CA VAL A 372 4.01 9.92 11.93
C VAL A 372 3.27 11.26 11.85
N LEU A 373 2.00 11.26 11.41
CA LEU A 373 1.15 12.45 11.41
C LEU A 373 0.85 12.92 12.84
N LYS A 374 0.51 12.00 13.75
CA LYS A 374 0.21 12.32 15.15
C LYS A 374 1.39 13.00 15.84
N GLU A 375 2.59 12.46 15.63
CA GLU A 375 3.83 13.01 16.20
C GLU A 375 4.17 14.37 15.56
N GLY A 376 4.22 14.43 14.23
CA GLY A 376 4.68 15.63 13.55
C GLY A 376 3.70 16.81 13.62
N GLN A 377 2.38 16.54 13.70
CA GLN A 377 1.37 17.57 13.91
C GLN A 377 1.08 17.84 15.39
N ARG A 378 1.79 17.15 16.29
CA ARG A 378 1.69 17.27 17.76
C ARG A 378 0.25 17.17 18.22
N CYS A 379 -0.42 16.08 17.83
CA CYS A 379 -1.81 15.86 18.19
C CYS A 379 -1.91 15.31 19.61
N ALA A 380 -2.75 15.94 20.42
CA ALA A 380 -3.09 15.43 21.74
C ALA A 380 -3.79 14.06 21.64
N GLY A 381 -4.56 13.84 20.56
CA GLY A 381 -5.45 12.69 20.43
C GLY A 381 -6.50 12.67 21.55
N ALA A 382 -7.41 11.71 21.48
CA ALA A 382 -8.13 11.32 22.68
C ALA A 382 -7.17 10.52 23.56
N ASP A 383 -6.67 11.14 24.65
CA ASP A 383 -6.09 10.38 25.76
C ASP A 383 -7.09 9.28 26.13
N MET A 384 -6.74 8.02 25.90
CA MET A 384 -7.42 6.91 26.57
C MET A 384 -7.26 7.20 28.07
N PRO A 385 -8.34 7.36 28.85
CA PRO A 385 -8.24 7.86 30.21
C PRO A 385 -7.26 6.96 30.95
N ALA A 386 -6.15 7.57 31.41
CA ALA A 386 -5.16 6.89 32.21
C ALA A 386 -5.92 6.12 33.30
N GLN A 387 -5.81 4.79 33.30
CA GLN A 387 -6.29 4.00 34.42
C GLN A 387 -5.57 4.56 35.64
N ARG A 388 -6.29 5.34 36.45
CA ARG A 388 -5.78 5.80 37.74
C ARG A 388 -5.44 4.53 38.50
N SER A 389 -4.14 4.28 38.60
CA SER A 389 -3.57 3.43 39.64
C SER A 389 -4.16 3.91 40.95
N THR A 390 -5.12 3.15 41.46
CA THR A 390 -5.57 3.25 42.83
C THR A 390 -4.45 2.66 43.68
N SER A 391 -3.41 3.47 43.92
CA SER A 391 -2.51 3.20 45.02
C SER A 391 -3.29 3.46 46.31
N GLY A 392 -3.71 2.36 46.94
CA GLY A 392 -4.32 2.36 48.25
C GLY A 392 -3.42 3.05 49.26
N THR A 393 -4.01 3.97 50.02
CA THR A 393 -3.41 4.54 51.21
C THR A 393 -3.90 3.72 52.42
N GLU A 394 -3.22 2.60 52.68
CA GLU A 394 -3.01 2.04 54.02
C GLU A 394 -1.66 2.64 54.47
N GLU A 395 -1.36 3.11 55.67
CA GLU A 395 -1.92 3.04 57.01
C GLU A 395 -0.92 3.86 57.86
N GLU A 396 -1.35 4.82 58.70
CA GLU A 396 -0.59 5.15 59.92
C GLU A 396 -1.47 5.93 60.91
N THR A 397 -2.21 5.20 61.75
CA THR A 397 -2.68 5.72 63.04
C THR A 397 -1.79 5.15 64.14
N ALA A 398 -0.91 5.99 64.68
CA ALA A 398 -0.21 5.75 65.93
C ALA A 398 -0.12 7.06 66.75
N SER A 399 -1.09 7.28 67.64
CA SER A 399 -0.93 7.83 69.01
C SER A 399 -2.27 8.04 69.68
#